data_AF-A0A285F0B9-F1
#
_entry.id   AF-A0A285F0B9-F1
#
_cell.length_a   1.000
_cell.length_b   1.000
_cell.length_c   1.000
_cell.angle_alpha   90.00
_cell.angle_beta   90.00
_cell.angle_gamma   90.00
#
_symmetry.space_group_name_H-M   'P 1'
#
loop_
_entity.id
_entity.type
_entity.pdbx_description
1 polymer ?
#
loop_
_entity_poly.entity_id
_entity_poly.type
_entity_poly.pdbx_seq_one_letter_code
_entity_poly.pdbx_strand_id
1 'polypeptide(L)'
;MKLDSKDKKEIADILAGKYFSQNEWKWVNLAKDMPRIQKAYEEIKDQYDSYPYMSKDWYVENSSTKSLHMCSRWDELRDMVDFLNAYVEQFDFLVGANHKMLCISSTEGLSDRQKTAISEARKLRYTVFVFIARVPDEMEFELSQIGGGM
;
A
#
# COMPACT_ATOMS: atom_id res chain seq x y z
N MET A 1 -18.09 -22.02 -7.33
CA MET A 1 -18.20 -21.38 -6.00
C MET A 1 -18.69 -19.96 -6.17
N LYS A 2 -19.74 -19.58 -5.45
CA LYS A 2 -20.23 -18.20 -5.41
C LYS A 2 -19.28 -17.33 -4.59
N LEU A 3 -18.96 -16.15 -5.11
CA LEU A 3 -18.06 -15.19 -4.48
C LEU A 3 -18.88 -14.09 -3.84
N ASP A 4 -18.62 -13.83 -2.56
CA ASP A 4 -19.18 -12.67 -1.88
C ASP A 4 -18.36 -11.39 -2.15
N SER A 5 -18.81 -10.26 -1.61
CA SER A 5 -18.11 -8.97 -1.82
C SER A 5 -16.69 -8.96 -1.24
N LYS A 6 -16.42 -9.72 -0.17
CA LYS A 6 -15.08 -9.83 0.43
C LYS A 6 -14.17 -10.66 -0.47
N ASP A 7 -14.65 -11.80 -0.96
CA ASP A 7 -13.90 -12.64 -1.90
C ASP A 7 -13.50 -11.85 -3.15
N LYS A 8 -14.47 -11.12 -3.73
CA LYS A 8 -14.24 -10.28 -4.90
C LYS A 8 -13.22 -9.17 -4.65
N LYS A 9 -13.27 -8.55 -3.46
CA LYS A 9 -12.29 -7.53 -3.06
C LYS A 9 -10.89 -8.13 -2.93
N GLU A 10 -10.76 -9.29 -2.30
CA GLU A 10 -9.46 -9.97 -2.16
C GLU A 10 -8.87 -10.34 -3.53
N ILE A 11 -9.71 -10.83 -4.45
CA ILE A 11 -9.29 -11.10 -5.84
C ILE A 11 -8.84 -9.80 -6.53
N ALA A 12 -9.57 -8.69 -6.35
CA ALA A 12 -9.17 -7.38 -6.89
C ALA A 12 -7.81 -6.93 -6.35
N ASP A 13 -7.53 -7.15 -5.07
CA ASP A 13 -6.25 -6.82 -4.42
C ASP A 13 -5.09 -7.65 -4.97
N ILE A 14 -5.33 -8.96 -5.20
CA ILE A 14 -4.35 -9.85 -5.84
C ILE A 14 -4.06 -9.38 -7.26
N LEU A 15 -5.09 -9.02 -8.03
CA LEU A 15 -4.94 -8.53 -9.40
C LEU A 15 -4.18 -7.20 -9.45
N ALA A 16 -4.47 -6.27 -8.54
CA ALA A 16 -3.76 -5.00 -8.42
C ALA A 16 -2.27 -5.23 -8.10
N GLY A 17 -1.96 -6.03 -7.08
CA GLY A 17 -0.59 -6.38 -6.71
C GLY A 17 0.18 -7.07 -7.84
N LYS A 18 -0.47 -7.98 -8.57
CA LYS A 18 0.12 -8.62 -9.76
C LYS A 18 0.39 -7.59 -10.87
N TYR A 19 -0.54 -6.68 -11.13
CA TYR A 19 -0.36 -5.60 -12.10
C TYR A 19 0.85 -4.73 -11.75
N PHE A 20 0.98 -4.28 -10.49
CA PHE A 20 2.14 -3.48 -10.05
C PHE A 20 3.44 -4.24 -10.25
N SER A 21 3.47 -5.52 -9.86
CA SER A 21 4.66 -6.37 -9.99
C SER A 21 5.06 -6.60 -11.46
N GLN A 22 4.09 -6.79 -12.36
CA GLN A 22 4.33 -6.93 -13.80
C GLN A 22 4.90 -5.66 -14.45
N ASN A 23 4.62 -4.49 -13.87
CA ASN A 23 5.17 -3.21 -14.29
C ASN A 23 6.45 -2.83 -13.54
N GLU A 24 7.01 -3.75 -12.74
CA GLU A 24 8.21 -3.54 -11.92
C GLU A 24 8.07 -2.41 -10.89
N TRP A 25 6.83 -2.08 -10.49
CA TRP A 25 6.58 -1.07 -9.47
C TRP A 25 6.75 -1.67 -8.07
N LYS A 26 7.34 -0.88 -7.17
CA LYS A 26 7.35 -1.23 -5.75
C LYS A 26 5.97 -0.97 -5.18
N TRP A 27 5.48 -1.84 -4.32
CA TRP A 27 4.18 -1.64 -3.68
C TRP A 27 4.16 -2.29 -2.30
N VAL A 28 3.32 -1.75 -1.42
CA VAL A 28 3.03 -2.31 -0.09
C VAL A 28 1.52 -2.33 0.13
N ASN A 29 1.03 -3.33 0.85
CA ASN A 29 -0.37 -3.43 1.22
C ASN A 29 -0.58 -2.66 2.52
N LEU A 30 -1.36 -1.58 2.49
CA LEU A 30 -1.48 -0.67 3.62
C LEU A 30 -2.19 -1.31 4.81
N ALA A 31 -3.18 -2.19 4.59
CA ALA A 31 -3.84 -2.91 5.67
C ALA A 31 -2.86 -3.79 6.48
N LYS A 32 -1.87 -4.38 5.80
CA LYS A 32 -0.86 -5.24 6.42
C LYS A 32 0.37 -4.48 6.93
N ASP A 33 0.87 -3.54 6.15
CA ASP A 33 2.19 -2.95 6.35
C ASP A 33 2.16 -1.60 7.07
N MET A 34 0.98 -0.98 7.28
CA MET A 34 0.89 0.31 7.99
C MET A 34 1.53 0.30 9.39
N PRO A 35 1.33 -0.72 10.26
CA PRO A 35 2.03 -0.77 11.55
C PRO A 35 3.55 -0.81 11.41
N ARG A 36 4.07 -1.42 10.34
CA ARG A 36 5.52 -1.49 10.07
C ARG A 36 6.04 -0.15 9.56
N ILE A 37 5.26 0.58 8.77
CA ILE A 37 5.58 1.94 8.32
C ILE A 37 5.65 2.89 9.53
N GLN A 38 4.67 2.83 10.45
CA GLN A 38 4.69 3.61 11.69
C GLN A 38 5.91 3.29 12.56
N LYS A 39 6.21 2.00 12.73
CA LYS A 39 7.40 1.57 13.47
C LYS A 39 8.69 2.08 12.84
N ALA A 40 8.81 2.02 11.52
CA ALA A 40 9.95 2.56 10.80
C ALA A 40 10.12 4.07 11.02
N TYR A 41 9.02 4.82 11.04
CA TYR A 41 9.03 6.26 11.33
C TYR A 41 9.58 6.56 12.73
N GLU A 42 9.06 5.88 13.76
CA GLU A 42 9.54 6.08 15.13
C GLU A 42 11.00 5.64 15.30
N GLU A 43 11.40 4.51 14.71
CA GLU A 43 12.79 4.04 14.76
C GLU A 43 13.77 5.04 14.12
N ILE A 44 13.41 5.64 12.99
CA ILE A 44 14.23 6.68 12.35
C ILE A 44 14.29 7.94 13.23
N LYS A 45 13.17 8.32 13.85
CA LYS A 45 13.11 9.45 14.77
C LYS A 45 14.06 9.24 15.96
N ASP A 46 13.95 8.08 16.62
CA ASP A 46 14.74 7.72 17.79
C ASP A 46 16.23 7.58 17.47
N GLN A 47 16.57 7.05 16.29
CA GLN A 47 17.95 6.97 15.81
C GLN A 47 18.58 8.36 15.64
N TYR A 48 17.85 9.29 15.04
CA TYR A 48 18.32 10.67 14.88
C TYR A 48 18.46 11.38 16.23
N ASP A 49 17.46 11.22 17.11
CA ASP A 49 17.45 11.87 18.43
C ASP A 49 18.61 11.33 19.32
N SER A 50 18.98 10.06 19.15
CA SER A 50 20.11 9.43 19.86
C SER A 50 21.48 9.78 19.25
N TYR A 51 21.55 9.96 17.94
CA TYR A 51 22.81 10.14 17.20
C TYR A 51 22.69 11.28 16.15
N PRO A 52 22.61 12.56 16.54
CA PRO A 52 22.36 13.66 15.62
C PRO A 52 23.62 14.09 14.82
N TYR A 53 24.48 13.14 14.45
CA TYR A 53 25.72 13.40 13.70
C TYR A 53 25.50 13.54 12.18
N MET A 54 24.42 12.95 11.66
CA MET A 54 24.00 13.06 10.25
C MET A 54 22.64 13.77 10.15
N SER A 55 22.27 14.24 8.95
CA SER A 55 20.95 14.82 8.73
C SER A 55 19.85 13.77 8.88
N LYS A 56 18.65 14.19 9.29
CA LYS A 56 17.50 13.28 9.41
C LYS A 56 17.12 12.65 8.07
N ASP A 57 17.28 13.39 6.97
CA ASP A 57 17.13 12.87 5.61
C ASP A 57 18.09 11.71 5.31
N TRP A 58 19.33 11.79 5.80
CA TRP A 58 20.30 10.71 5.62
C TRP A 58 19.81 9.41 6.28
N TYR A 59 19.24 9.48 7.49
CA TYR A 59 18.67 8.31 8.17
C TYR A 59 17.50 7.71 7.40
N VAL A 60 16.61 8.55 6.84
CA VAL A 60 15.50 8.08 5.99
C VAL A 60 16.02 7.37 4.74
N GLU A 61 16.93 8.03 4.02
CA GLU A 61 17.46 7.58 2.74
C GLU A 61 18.29 6.28 2.85
N ASN A 62 18.92 6.04 4.00
CA ASN A 62 19.77 4.88 4.29
C ASN A 62 19.10 3.86 5.22
N SER A 63 17.83 4.04 5.56
CA SER A 63 17.11 3.08 6.40
C SER A 63 16.92 1.73 5.70
N SER A 64 17.00 0.64 6.46
CA SER A 64 16.68 -0.71 5.96
C SER A 64 15.18 -0.86 5.63
N THR A 65 14.35 0.03 6.17
CA THR A 65 12.89 0.08 5.99
C THR A 65 12.46 0.97 4.83
N LYS A 66 13.40 1.56 4.06
CA LYS A 66 13.10 2.41 2.91
C LYS A 66 12.17 1.79 1.88
N SER A 67 12.25 0.48 1.68
CA SER A 67 11.34 -0.22 0.76
C SER A 67 9.88 -0.19 1.20
N LEU A 68 9.60 0.00 2.50
CA LEU A 68 8.25 0.06 3.06
C LEU A 68 7.59 1.42 2.84
N HIS A 69 8.31 2.50 3.11
CA HIS A 69 7.77 3.87 3.06
C HIS A 69 8.13 4.62 1.77
N MET A 70 9.17 4.18 1.04
CA MET A 70 9.58 4.73 -0.26
C MET A 70 9.87 6.24 -0.24
N CYS A 71 10.29 6.76 0.92
CA CYS A 71 10.61 8.18 1.12
C CYS A 71 12.12 8.38 1.14
N SER A 72 12.55 9.56 0.71
CA SER A 72 13.96 9.95 0.69
C SER A 72 14.27 11.12 1.61
N ARG A 73 13.23 11.79 2.13
CA ARG A 73 13.35 12.93 3.05
C ARG A 73 12.49 12.71 4.29
N TRP A 74 12.94 13.29 5.39
CA TRP A 74 12.23 13.22 6.67
C TRP A 74 10.86 13.89 6.62
N ASP A 75 10.78 15.11 6.09
CA ASP A 75 9.49 15.81 6.00
C ASP A 75 8.50 15.03 5.13
N GLU A 76 8.98 14.42 4.04
CA GLU A 76 8.15 13.56 3.19
C GLU A 76 7.63 12.33 3.93
N LEU A 77 8.49 11.66 4.71
CA LEU A 77 8.09 10.50 5.51
C LEU A 77 7.09 10.91 6.60
N ARG A 78 7.33 12.02 7.31
CA ARG A 78 6.43 12.55 8.33
C ARG A 78 5.05 12.85 7.74
N ASP A 79 5.02 13.67 6.68
CA ASP A 79 3.76 14.10 6.06
C ASP A 79 2.99 12.89 5.50
N MET A 80 3.69 11.87 4.98
CA MET A 80 3.07 10.61 4.55
C MET A 80 2.46 9.83 5.71
N VAL A 81 3.19 9.67 6.82
CA VAL A 81 2.71 8.93 7.99
C VAL A 81 1.50 9.64 8.61
N ASP A 82 1.55 10.96 8.74
CA ASP A 82 0.44 11.76 9.24
C ASP A 82 -0.81 11.61 8.35
N PHE A 83 -0.63 11.66 7.03
CA PHE A 83 -1.72 11.44 6.08
C PHE A 83 -2.30 10.01 6.19
N LEU A 84 -1.44 8.99 6.21
CA LEU A 84 -1.89 7.60 6.31
C LEU A 84 -2.58 7.35 7.65
N ASN A 85 -2.11 7.92 8.76
CA ASN A 85 -2.79 7.80 10.06
C ASN A 85 -4.23 8.33 10.00
N ALA A 86 -4.49 9.36 9.22
CA ALA A 86 -5.83 9.93 9.06
C ALA A 86 -6.72 9.19 8.04
N TYR A 87 -6.14 8.59 6.99
CA TYR A 87 -6.89 8.09 5.84
C TYR A 87 -6.58 6.66 5.38
N VAL A 88 -5.72 5.91 6.09
CA VAL A 88 -5.25 4.58 5.65
C VAL A 88 -6.39 3.62 5.32
N GLU A 89 -7.49 3.64 6.07
CA GLU A 89 -8.65 2.77 5.84
C GLU A 89 -9.33 3.00 4.47
N GLN A 90 -9.01 4.10 3.79
CA GLN A 90 -9.58 4.45 2.49
C GLN A 90 -8.68 4.05 1.31
N PHE A 91 -7.46 3.56 1.56
CA PHE A 91 -6.49 3.17 0.55
C PHE A 91 -5.97 1.76 0.79
N ASP A 92 -5.76 1.02 -0.29
CA ASP A 92 -5.33 -0.38 -0.22
C ASP A 92 -3.82 -0.53 -0.36
N PHE A 93 -3.19 0.32 -1.19
CA PHE A 93 -1.77 0.23 -1.48
C PHE A 93 -1.09 1.59 -1.52
N LEU A 94 0.18 1.60 -1.08
CA LEU A 94 1.17 2.60 -1.45
C LEU A 94 2.05 2.01 -2.54
N VAL A 95 2.20 2.73 -3.64
CA VAL A 95 2.88 2.28 -4.85
C VAL A 95 3.98 3.28 -5.22
N GLY A 96 5.19 2.78 -5.47
CA GLY A 96 6.34 3.53 -5.95
C GLY A 96 6.68 3.14 -7.38
N ALA A 97 6.48 4.07 -8.30
CA ALA A 97 6.99 4.01 -9.67
C ALA A 97 7.99 5.18 -9.86
N ASN A 98 7.74 6.08 -10.80
CA ASN A 98 8.51 7.34 -10.94
C ASN A 98 8.30 8.30 -9.76
N HIS A 99 7.14 8.20 -9.12
CA HIS A 99 6.79 8.93 -7.90
C HIS A 99 5.91 8.03 -7.01
N LYS A 100 5.67 8.47 -5.77
CA LYS A 100 4.76 7.79 -4.83
C LYS A 100 3.31 8.04 -5.21
N MET A 101 2.53 6.98 -5.16
CA MET A 101 1.14 6.95 -5.57
C MET A 101 0.34 6.13 -4.56
N LEU A 102 -0.93 6.47 -4.37
CA LEU A 102 -1.87 5.68 -3.58
C LEU A 102 -2.79 4.93 -4.54
N CYS A 103 -3.19 3.72 -4.17
CA CYS A 103 -4.15 2.95 -4.95
C CYS A 103 -5.32 2.48 -4.10
N ILE A 104 -6.50 2.54 -4.71
CA ILE A 104 -7.73 1.94 -4.23
C ILE A 104 -8.11 0.84 -5.22
N SER A 105 -8.20 -0.40 -4.76
CA SER A 105 -8.74 -1.52 -5.54
C SER A 105 -10.22 -1.68 -5.25
N SER A 106 -11.02 -1.75 -6.30
CA SER A 106 -12.47 -1.81 -6.19
C SER A 106 -13.08 -2.71 -7.26
N THR A 107 -14.25 -3.25 -6.95
CA THR A 107 -15.07 -4.02 -7.89
C THR A 107 -16.34 -3.28 -8.29
N GLU A 108 -16.72 -2.23 -7.56
CA GLU A 108 -18.03 -1.57 -7.68
C GLU A 108 -17.94 -0.03 -7.74
N GLY A 109 -16.75 0.55 -7.62
CA GLY A 109 -16.51 2.00 -7.67
C GLY A 109 -16.00 2.59 -6.35
N LEU A 110 -16.10 3.92 -6.20
CA LEU A 110 -15.59 4.66 -5.03
C LEU A 110 -16.71 5.07 -4.07
N SER A 111 -16.48 4.86 -2.77
CA SER A 111 -17.32 5.41 -1.71
C SER A 111 -17.10 6.91 -1.53
N ASP A 112 -18.04 7.61 -0.87
CA ASP A 112 -17.89 9.05 -0.60
C ASP A 112 -16.74 9.35 0.38
N ARG A 113 -16.45 8.42 1.29
CA ARG A 113 -15.27 8.50 2.17
C ARG A 113 -13.97 8.43 1.36
N GLN A 114 -13.90 7.51 0.39
CA GLN A 114 -12.76 7.41 -0.53
C GLN A 114 -12.61 8.66 -1.40
N LYS A 115 -13.70 9.22 -1.93
CA LYS A 115 -13.66 10.49 -2.68
C LYS A 115 -13.10 11.64 -1.85
N THR A 116 -13.48 11.71 -0.58
CA THR A 116 -12.96 12.71 0.36
C THR A 116 -11.47 12.50 0.60
N ALA A 117 -11.05 11.27 0.91
CA ALA A 117 -9.64 10.93 1.10
C ALA A 117 -8.77 11.22 -0.15
N ILE A 118 -9.30 10.97 -1.35
CA ILE A 118 -8.65 11.32 -2.63
C ILE A 118 -8.43 12.84 -2.74
N SER A 119 -9.41 13.65 -2.33
CA SER A 119 -9.29 15.10 -2.35
C SER A 119 -8.16 15.57 -1.44
N GLU A 120 -8.05 15.03 -0.23
CA GLU A 120 -6.97 15.35 0.71
C GLU A 120 -5.60 14.86 0.20
N ALA A 121 -5.53 13.65 -0.36
CA ALA A 121 -4.31 13.12 -0.99
C ALA A 121 -3.77 14.05 -2.10
N ARG A 122 -4.67 14.59 -2.92
CA ARG A 122 -4.31 15.52 -4.01
C ARG A 122 -3.77 16.85 -3.51
N LYS A 123 -4.23 17.36 -2.36
CA LYS A 123 -3.66 18.58 -1.75
C LYS A 123 -2.19 18.37 -1.37
N LEU A 124 -1.83 17.15 -0.95
CA LEU A 124 -0.46 16.72 -0.66
C LEU A 124 0.30 16.27 -1.92
N ARG A 125 -0.26 16.47 -3.11
CA ARG A 125 0.31 16.12 -4.42
C ARG A 125 0.53 14.62 -4.63
N TYR A 126 -0.13 13.76 -3.85
CA TYR A 126 -0.17 12.33 -4.16
C TYR A 126 -1.01 12.10 -5.42
N THR A 127 -0.49 11.25 -6.31
CA THR A 127 -1.31 10.69 -7.38
C THR A 127 -2.10 9.52 -6.81
N VAL A 128 -3.41 9.48 -7.10
CA VAL A 128 -4.26 8.36 -6.69
C VAL A 128 -4.80 7.65 -7.92
N PHE A 129 -4.67 6.32 -7.93
CA PHE A 129 -5.28 5.46 -8.94
C PHE A 129 -6.39 4.60 -8.32
N VAL A 130 -7.38 4.30 -9.16
CA VAL A 130 -8.46 3.37 -8.82
C VAL A 130 -8.33 2.17 -9.73
N PHE A 131 -7.97 1.03 -9.15
CA PHE A 131 -7.86 -0.23 -9.86
C PHE A 131 -9.22 -0.92 -9.83
N ILE A 132 -9.92 -0.93 -10.96
CA ILE A 132 -11.24 -1.56 -11.06
C ILE A 132 -11.09 -2.97 -11.64
N ALA A 133 -11.37 -3.98 -10.82
CA ALA A 133 -11.38 -5.38 -11.23
C ALA A 133 -12.82 -5.85 -11.49
N ARG A 134 -13.05 -6.45 -12.66
CA ARG A 134 -14.32 -7.12 -12.97
C ARG A 134 -14.21 -8.60 -12.58
N VAL A 135 -14.60 -8.92 -11.35
CA VAL A 135 -14.58 -10.29 -10.83
C VAL A 135 -15.94 -10.95 -11.08
N PRO A 136 -15.99 -12.17 -11.67
CA PRO A 136 -17.25 -12.87 -11.88
C PRO A 136 -17.95 -13.21 -10.55
N ASP A 137 -19.25 -13.48 -10.59
CA ASP A 137 -20.02 -13.87 -9.40
C ASP A 137 -19.72 -15.31 -8.96
N GLU A 138 -19.28 -16.14 -9.91
CA GLU A 138 -18.95 -17.54 -9.66
C GLU A 138 -17.61 -17.90 -10.31
N MET A 139 -16.81 -18.69 -9.60
CA MET A 139 -15.60 -19.31 -10.13
C MET A 139 -15.66 -20.82 -9.99
N GLU A 140 -15.25 -21.52 -11.05
CA GLU A 140 -15.09 -22.96 -11.05
C GLU A 140 -13.64 -23.32 -10.71
N PHE A 141 -13.45 -24.44 -10.00
CA PHE A 141 -12.13 -24.95 -9.69
C PHE A 141 -12.16 -26.48 -9.69
N GLU A 142 -11.06 -27.09 -10.09
CA GLU A 142 -10.83 -28.53 -9.99
C GLU A 142 -9.73 -28.79 -8.94
N LEU A 143 -9.96 -29.74 -8.04
CA LEU A 143 -8.98 -30.17 -7.06
C LEU A 143 -8.64 -31.64 -7.29
N SER A 144 -7.40 -31.92 -7.68
CA SER A 144 -6.88 -33.28 -7.81
C SER A 144 -5.91 -33.60 -6.68
N GLN A 145 -6.20 -34.66 -5.91
CA GLN A 145 -5.27 -35.18 -4.89
C GLN A 145 -4.35 -36.22 -5.53
N ILE A 146 -3.06 -35.92 -5.61
CA ILE A 146 -2.05 -36.92 -6.00
C ILE A 146 -1.55 -37.60 -4.72
N GLY A 147 -1.91 -38.87 -4.53
CA GLY A 147 -1.46 -39.67 -3.39
C GLY A 147 0.05 -39.93 -3.45
N GLY A 148 0.74 -39.80 -2.32
CA GLY A 148 2.11 -40.27 -2.16
C GLY A 148 2.13 -41.80 -2.20
N GLY A 149 2.91 -42.38 -3.11
CA GLY A 149 3.16 -43.82 -3.13
C GLY A 149 3.85 -44.27 -1.85
N MET A 150 3.53 -45.50 -1.41
CA MET A 150 4.24 -46.19 -0.32
C MET A 150 5.72 -46.34 -0.62
#